data_AF-A0A831PFJ3-F1
#
_entry.id   AF-A0A831PFJ3-F1
#
_cell.length_a   1.000
_cell.length_b   1.000
_cell.length_c   1.000
_cell.angle_alpha   90.00
_cell.angle_beta   90.00
_cell.angle_gamma   90.00
#
_symmetry.space_group_name_H-M   'P 1'
#
loop_
_entity.id
_entity.type
_entity.pdbx_description
1 polymer ?
#
loop_
_entity_poly.entity_id
_entity_poly.type
_entity_poly.pdbx_seq_one_letter_code
_entity_poly.pdbx_strand_id
1 'polypeptide(L)'
;MDPVELFRAFYYSLGVPLRSVIEYKIRKRGSSLSEVFERPWLLLHYIELELGRHNAELLNTLFVDFARKYKIDSRVAAEALRSPEGWRRFAEYVGRL
;
A
#
# COMPACT_ATOMS: atom_id res chain seq x y z
N MET A 1 -2.56 -16.93 2.90
CA MET A 1 -2.62 -15.67 3.72
C MET A 1 -3.62 -14.70 3.08
N ASP A 2 -4.30 -13.81 3.82
CA ASP A 2 -5.17 -12.79 3.22
C ASP A 2 -4.35 -11.54 2.79
N PRO A 3 -4.32 -11.17 1.50
CA PRO A 3 -3.58 -10.00 1.02
C PRO A 3 -4.09 -8.67 1.59
N VAL A 4 -5.39 -8.55 1.87
CA VAL A 4 -5.98 -7.33 2.46
C VAL A 4 -5.57 -7.18 3.91
N GLU A 5 -5.58 -8.27 4.69
CA GLU A 5 -5.09 -8.26 6.08
C GLU A 5 -3.60 -7.90 6.13
N LEU A 6 -2.80 -8.45 5.21
CA LEU A 6 -1.39 -8.12 5.10
C LEU A 6 -1.16 -6.63 4.77
N PHE A 7 -1.94 -6.07 3.86
CA PHE A 7 -1.89 -4.63 3.54
C PHE A 7 -2.31 -3.76 4.73
N ARG A 8 -3.36 -4.16 5.46
CA ARG A 8 -3.75 -3.47 6.71
C ARG A 8 -2.63 -3.51 7.74
N ALA A 9 -1.99 -4.66 7.92
CA ALA A 9 -0.86 -4.81 8.82
C ALA A 9 0.32 -3.90 8.42
N PHE A 10 0.63 -3.82 7.11
CA PHE A 10 1.60 -2.86 6.60
C PHE A 10 1.20 -1.42 6.95
N TYR A 11 -0.02 -1.02 6.63
CA TYR A 11 -0.50 0.34 6.87
C TYR A 11 -0.37 0.72 8.35
N TYR A 12 -0.80 -0.14 9.27
CA TYR A 12 -0.68 0.10 10.70
C TYR A 12 0.78 0.11 11.20
N SER A 13 1.70 -0.56 10.51
CA SER A 13 3.12 -0.56 10.85
C SER A 13 3.83 0.78 10.56
N LEU A 14 3.24 1.67 9.76
CA LEU A 14 3.80 2.98 9.39
C LEU A 14 3.92 3.97 10.57
N GLY A 15 3.36 3.63 11.73
CA GLY A 15 3.32 4.52 12.90
C GLY A 15 2.23 5.58 12.80
N VAL A 16 1.82 6.11 13.96
CA VAL A 16 0.73 7.11 14.04
C VAL A 16 1.05 8.39 13.25
N PRO A 17 2.26 9.01 13.35
CA PRO A 17 2.51 10.28 12.68
C PRO A 17 2.34 10.22 11.16
N LEU A 18 2.92 9.21 10.50
CA LEU A 18 2.83 9.05 9.06
C LEU A 18 1.39 8.75 8.63
N ARG A 19 0.70 7.85 9.35
CA ARG A 19 -0.71 7.56 9.07
C ARG A 19 -1.60 8.81 9.17
N SER A 20 -1.41 9.64 10.20
CA SER A 20 -2.19 10.88 10.33
C SER A 20 -1.99 11.84 9.15
N VAL A 21 -0.77 11.96 8.63
CA VAL A 21 -0.49 12.77 7.43
C VAL A 21 -1.20 12.18 6.21
N ILE A 22 -1.09 10.86 6.01
CA ILE A 22 -1.75 10.14 4.91
C ILE A 22 -3.28 10.35 4.98
N GLU A 23 -3.89 10.11 6.14
CA GLU A 23 -5.33 10.26 6.36
C GLU A 23 -5.82 11.70 6.15
N TYR A 24 -5.03 12.69 6.57
CA TYR A 24 -5.36 14.10 6.31
C TYR A 24 -5.36 14.41 4.82
N LYS A 25 -4.34 13.97 4.08
CA LYS A 25 -4.23 14.19 2.63
C LYS A 25 -5.34 13.51 1.84
N ILE A 26 -5.64 12.25 2.17
CA ILE A 26 -6.75 11.50 1.56
C ILE A 26 -8.10 12.23 1.79
N ARG A 27 -8.37 12.65 3.03
CA ARG A 27 -9.61 13.38 3.36
C ARG A 27 -9.70 14.73 2.65
N LYS A 28 -8.60 15.47 2.55
CA LYS A 28 -8.56 16.75 1.83
C LYS A 28 -8.98 16.62 0.36
N ARG A 29 -8.73 15.45 -0.24
CA ARG A 29 -9.13 15.12 -1.62
C ARG A 29 -10.60 14.69 -1.75
N GLY A 30 -11.32 14.54 -0.64
CA GLY A 30 -12.69 13.99 -0.63
C GLY A 30 -12.75 12.45 -0.69
N SER A 31 -11.61 11.77 -0.52
CA SER A 31 -11.53 10.31 -0.42
C SER A 31 -11.51 9.85 1.04
N SER A 32 -11.61 8.53 1.25
CA SER A 32 -11.58 7.92 2.59
C SER A 32 -10.54 6.83 2.71
N LEU A 33 -10.12 6.53 3.94
CA LEU A 33 -9.23 5.39 4.19
C LEU A 33 -9.93 4.04 3.91
N SER A 34 -11.26 3.97 4.03
CA SER A 34 -12.02 2.77 3.65
C SER A 34 -11.80 2.41 2.19
N GLU A 35 -11.85 3.42 1.32
CA GLU A 35 -11.62 3.29 -0.11
C GLU A 35 -10.23 2.70 -0.42
N VAL A 36 -9.22 3.11 0.35
CA VAL A 36 -7.86 2.58 0.24
C VAL A 36 -7.76 1.13 0.71
N PHE A 37 -8.50 0.73 1.75
CA PHE A 37 -8.53 -0.67 2.16
C PHE A 37 -9.30 -1.57 1.20
N GLU A 38 -10.29 -1.04 0.47
CA GLU A 38 -10.98 -1.74 -0.61
C GLU A 38 -10.10 -1.83 -1.88
N ARG A 39 -9.31 -0.79 -2.14
CA ARG A 39 -8.44 -0.67 -3.33
C ARG A 39 -7.02 -0.22 -2.93
N PRO A 40 -6.16 -1.14 -2.46
CA PRO A 40 -4.85 -0.81 -1.87
C PRO A 40 -3.91 0.02 -2.74
N TRP A 41 -3.94 -0.14 -4.05
CA TRP A 41 -3.13 0.66 -4.98
C TRP A 41 -3.45 2.16 -4.95
N LEU A 42 -4.64 2.56 -4.46
CA LEU A 42 -4.99 3.97 -4.30
C LEU A 42 -4.12 4.68 -3.27
N LEU A 43 -3.55 3.96 -2.29
CA LEU A 43 -2.62 4.55 -1.32
C LEU A 43 -1.45 5.22 -2.04
N LEU A 44 -0.80 4.50 -2.96
CA LEU A 44 0.37 5.00 -3.68
C LEU A 44 -0.02 6.17 -4.59
N HIS A 45 -1.15 6.03 -5.30
CA HIS A 45 -1.68 7.08 -6.17
C HIS A 45 -1.97 8.39 -5.42
N TYR A 46 -2.62 8.32 -4.27
CA TYR A 46 -2.92 9.52 -3.47
C TYR A 46 -1.67 10.17 -2.89
N ILE A 47 -0.69 9.37 -2.49
CA ILE A 47 0.57 9.89 -1.97
C ILE A 47 1.38 10.57 -3.07
N GLU A 48 1.41 10.01 -4.27
CA GLU A 48 2.05 10.67 -5.42
C GLU A 48 1.41 12.03 -5.73
N LEU A 49 0.08 12.11 -5.72
CA LEU A 49 -0.65 13.34 -5.99
C LEU A 49 -0.50 14.41 -4.89
N GLU A 50 -0.49 14.01 -3.63
CA GLU A 50 -0.56 14.94 -2.49
C GLU A 50 0.79 15.25 -1.83
N LEU A 51 1.77 14.37 -2.01
CA LEU A 51 3.11 14.44 -1.40
C LEU A 51 4.24 14.24 -2.43
N GLY A 52 3.92 13.94 -3.70
CA GLY A 52 4.91 13.80 -4.78
C GLY A 52 5.45 12.38 -4.95
N ARG A 53 5.96 12.11 -6.16
CA ARG A 53 6.44 10.79 -6.59
C ARG A 53 7.54 10.20 -5.72
N HIS A 54 8.46 11.03 -5.21
CA HIS A 54 9.53 10.54 -4.32
C HIS A 54 8.97 9.89 -3.05
N ASN A 55 7.98 10.53 -2.42
CA ASN A 55 7.33 10.00 -1.22
C ASN A 55 6.51 8.74 -1.52
N ALA A 56 5.90 8.67 -2.71
CA ALA A 56 5.23 7.46 -3.17
C ALA A 56 6.23 6.29 -3.30
N GLU A 57 7.37 6.50 -3.98
CA GLU A 57 8.39 5.45 -4.14
C GLU A 57 9.00 5.01 -2.79
N LEU A 58 9.17 5.93 -1.85
CA LEU A 58 9.56 5.60 -0.48
C LEU A 58 8.52 4.67 0.19
N LEU A 59 7.24 5.01 0.10
CA LEU A 59 6.17 4.18 0.67
C LEU A 59 6.10 2.79 0.02
N ASN A 60 6.29 2.72 -1.30
CA ASN A 60 6.35 1.45 -2.02
C ASN A 60 7.53 0.60 -1.55
N THR A 61 8.70 1.22 -1.33
CA THR A 61 9.88 0.53 -0.78
C THR A 61 9.60 -0.02 0.61
N LEU A 62 8.95 0.76 1.48
CA LEU A 62 8.53 0.29 2.81
C LEU A 62 7.57 -0.90 2.72
N PHE A 63 6.65 -0.90 1.76
CA PHE A 63 5.74 -2.03 1.53
C PHE A 63 6.50 -3.29 1.10
N VAL A 64 7.47 -3.15 0.18
CA VAL A 64 8.33 -4.27 -0.26
C VAL A 64 9.13 -4.86 0.90
N ASP A 65 9.75 -4.00 1.72
CA ASP A 65 10.52 -4.44 2.88
C ASP A 65 9.63 -5.09 3.95
N PHE A 66 8.40 -4.61 4.13
CA PHE A 66 7.41 -5.24 4.99
C PHE A 66 7.03 -6.63 4.45
N ALA A 67 6.67 -6.75 3.17
CA ALA A 67 6.27 -8.00 2.55
C ALA A 67 7.39 -9.06 2.59
N ARG A 68 8.66 -8.64 2.49
CA ARG A 68 9.82 -9.53 2.60
C ARG A 68 9.88 -10.28 3.94
N LYS A 69 9.39 -9.67 5.03
CA LYS A 69 9.32 -10.33 6.36
C LYS A 69 8.40 -11.56 6.35
N TYR A 70 7.44 -11.60 5.42
CA TYR A 70 6.51 -12.71 5.19
C TYR A 70 6.96 -13.62 4.05
N LYS A 71 8.22 -13.52 3.62
CA LYS A 71 8.82 -14.30 2.52
C LYS A 71 8.12 -14.12 1.17
N ILE A 72 7.47 -12.99 0.96
CA ILE A 72 6.83 -12.65 -0.31
C ILE A 72 7.89 -12.15 -1.30
N ASP A 73 7.80 -12.57 -2.55
CA ASP A 73 8.69 -12.13 -3.62
C ASP A 73 8.68 -10.59 -3.76
N SER A 74 9.86 -9.98 -3.69
CA SER A 74 10.00 -8.52 -3.69
C SER A 74 9.61 -7.88 -5.02
N ARG A 75 9.72 -8.59 -6.16
CA ARG A 75 9.30 -8.08 -7.48
C ARG A 75 7.77 -8.05 -7.57
N VAL A 76 7.11 -9.08 -7.04
CA VAL A 76 5.64 -9.10 -6.95
C VAL A 76 5.15 -7.99 -6.02
N ALA A 77 5.78 -7.81 -4.86
CA ALA A 77 5.43 -6.75 -3.92
C ALA A 77 5.66 -5.33 -4.50
N ALA A 78 6.73 -5.12 -5.26
CA ALA A 78 7.07 -3.81 -5.84
C ALA A 78 6.06 -3.31 -6.87
N GLU A 79 5.33 -4.24 -7.50
CA GLU A 79 4.28 -3.97 -8.48
C GLU A 79 2.90 -3.81 -7.82
N ALA A 80 2.72 -4.33 -6.60
CA ALA A 80 1.41 -4.51 -5.97
C ALA A 80 0.60 -3.21 -5.85
N LEU A 81 1.24 -2.13 -5.40
CA LEU A 81 0.55 -0.86 -5.15
C LEU A 81 0.56 0.08 -6.36
N ARG A 82 1.18 -0.32 -7.48
CA ARG A 82 1.31 0.53 -8.68
C ARG A 82 0.04 0.57 -9.54
N SER A 83 -0.75 -0.49 -9.53
CA SER A 83 -1.99 -0.57 -10.33
C SER A 83 -2.96 -1.64 -9.80
N PRO A 84 -4.23 -1.64 -10.25
CA PRO A 84 -5.18 -2.72 -9.97
C PRO A 84 -4.66 -4.11 -10.39
N GLU A 85 -3.99 -4.20 -11.54
CA GLU A 85 -3.42 -5.45 -12.06
C GLU A 85 -2.20 -5.89 -11.24
N GLY A 86 -1.38 -4.92 -10.80
CA GLY A 86 -0.30 -5.16 -9.84
C GLY A 86 -0.84 -5.79 -8.56
N TRP A 87 -1.90 -5.19 -7.99
CA TRP A 87 -2.56 -5.70 -6.79
C TRP A 87 -3.16 -7.09 -7.01
N ARG A 88 -3.84 -7.32 -8.13
CA ARG A 88 -4.41 -8.63 -8.46
C ARG A 88 -3.34 -9.72 -8.50
N ARG A 89 -2.21 -9.47 -9.19
CA ARG A 89 -1.09 -10.43 -9.25
C ARG A 89 -0.51 -10.71 -7.86
N PHE A 90 -0.38 -9.68 -7.02
CA PHE A 90 0.05 -9.82 -5.64
C PHE A 90 -0.92 -10.67 -4.81
N ALA A 91 -2.23 -10.38 -4.91
CA ALA A 91 -3.27 -11.12 -4.20
C ALA A 91 -3.30 -12.61 -4.62
N GLU A 92 -3.19 -12.90 -5.93
CA GLU A 92 -3.08 -14.27 -6.45
C GLU A 92 -1.82 -14.97 -5.93
N TYR A 93 -0.69 -14.27 -5.87
CA TYR A 93 0.56 -14.82 -5.35
C TYR A 93 0.44 -15.15 -3.85
N VAL A 94 -0.02 -14.21 -3.03
CA VAL A 94 -0.19 -14.37 -1.59
C VAL A 94 -1.26 -15.43 -1.24
N GLY A 95 -2.31 -15.55 -2.05
CA GLY A 95 -3.33 -16.57 -1.88
C GLY A 95 -2.85 -18.00 -2.16
N ARG A 96 -1.70 -18.17 -2.82
CA ARG A 96 -1.07 -19.48 -3.08
C ARG A 96 -0.02 -19.88 -2.04
N LEU A 97 0.30 -18.98 -1.09
CA LEU A 97 1.19 -19.22 0.05
C LEU A 97 0.40 -19.68 1.28
#